data_AF-A0A8T6NHP6-F1
#
_entry.id   AF-A0A8T6NHP6-F1
#
_cell.length_a   1.000
_cell.length_b   1.000
_cell.length_c   1.000
_cell.angle_alpha   90.00
_cell.angle_beta   90.00
_cell.angle_gamma   90.00
#
_symmetry.space_group_name_H-M   'P 1'
#
loop_
_entity.id
_entity.type
_entity.pdbx_description
1 polymer ?
#
loop_
_entity_poly.entity_id
_entity_poly.type
_entity_poly.pdbx_seq_one_letter_code
_entity_poly.pdbx_strand_id
1 'polypeptide(L)'
;SFRPLYDNDEARQMVMEMAEAVQKTVAVYEDTVLHLRNLTLSGYTKAGRDELLKYVQEVNQAEHEADLVESNAAGFVFRTGEEDALAAVHMYRVLQRLDDVANACEEAANAFLPIVYQ
;
A
#
# COMPACT_ATOMS: atom_id res chain seq x y z
N SER A 1 23.41 -2.58 -14.45
CA SER A 1 23.36 -1.17 -14.00
C SER A 1 21.92 -0.72 -14.15
N PHE A 2 21.32 -0.05 -13.16
CA PHE A 2 19.92 0.42 -13.18
C PHE A 2 19.67 1.54 -14.23
N ARG A 3 20.74 2.12 -14.79
CA ARG A 3 20.68 3.39 -15.53
C ARG A 3 19.83 3.38 -16.81
N PRO A 4 19.77 2.32 -17.64
CA PRO A 4 19.01 2.38 -18.91
C PRO A 4 17.48 2.51 -18.75
N LEU A 5 16.89 1.98 -17.68
CA LEU A 5 15.45 2.09 -17.42
C LEU A 5 15.06 3.34 -16.62
N TYR A 6 16.01 4.03 -15.98
CA TYR A 6 15.75 5.31 -15.35
C TYR A 6 15.45 6.42 -16.37
N ASP A 7 15.91 6.23 -17.61
CA ASP A 7 15.66 7.10 -18.76
C ASP A 7 14.29 6.81 -19.42
N ASN A 8 13.59 5.74 -19.01
CA ASN A 8 12.21 5.51 -19.42
C ASN A 8 11.26 6.32 -18.52
N ASP A 9 10.78 7.45 -19.05
CA ASP A 9 9.92 8.38 -18.32
C ASP A 9 8.61 7.74 -17.84
N GLU A 10 8.04 6.82 -18.62
CA GLU A 10 6.79 6.12 -18.27
C GLU A 10 7.01 5.12 -17.13
N ALA A 11 8.07 4.30 -17.20
CA ALA A 11 8.41 3.38 -16.12
C ALA A 11 8.69 4.15 -14.81
N ARG A 12 9.38 5.30 -14.90
CA ARG A 12 9.65 6.17 -13.75
C ARG A 12 8.37 6.75 -13.18
N GLN A 13 7.45 7.20 -14.03
CA GLN A 13 6.15 7.72 -13.61
C GLN A 13 5.34 6.65 -12.87
N MET A 14 5.32 5.40 -13.36
CA MET A 14 4.62 4.31 -12.70
C MET A 14 5.20 3.96 -11.32
N VAL A 15 6.52 4.07 -11.13
CA VAL A 15 7.13 3.92 -9.80
C VAL A 15 6.69 5.05 -8.86
N MET A 16 6.54 6.28 -9.36
CA MET A 16 6.01 7.40 -8.57
C MET A 16 4.54 7.18 -8.21
N GLU A 17 3.72 6.70 -9.14
CA GLU A 17 2.32 6.34 -8.88
C GLU A 17 2.21 5.24 -7.81
N MET A 18 3.10 4.24 -7.84
CA MET A 18 3.17 3.23 -6.78
C MET A 18 3.52 3.84 -5.42
N ALA A 19 4.49 4.77 -5.38
CA ALA A 19 4.85 5.45 -4.14
C ALA A 19 3.71 6.32 -3.59
N GLU A 20 2.93 6.98 -4.45
CA GLU A 20 1.75 7.76 -4.07
C GLU A 20 0.62 6.86 -3.53
N ALA A 21 0.37 5.71 -4.17
CA ALA A 21 -0.61 4.73 -3.71
C ALA A 21 -0.23 4.18 -2.31
N VAL A 22 1.03 3.79 -2.12
CA VAL A 22 1.54 3.32 -0.82
C VAL A 22 1.47 4.43 0.23
N GLN A 23 1.81 5.67 -0.12
CA GLN A 23 1.68 6.81 0.80
C GLN A 23 0.23 7.00 1.27
N LYS A 24 -0.75 6.84 0.36
CA LYS A 24 -2.17 6.88 0.71
C LYS A 24 -2.52 5.77 1.71
N THR A 25 -2.08 4.54 1.49
CA THR A 25 -2.32 3.41 2.42
C THR A 25 -1.74 3.69 3.81
N VAL A 26 -0.51 4.21 3.87
CA VAL A 26 0.14 4.60 5.14
C VAL A 26 -0.64 5.71 5.85
N ALA A 27 -1.14 6.72 5.13
CA ALA A 27 -1.92 7.81 5.72
C ALA A 27 -3.25 7.32 6.31
N VAL A 28 -3.97 6.44 5.60
CA VAL A 28 -5.22 5.85 6.11
C VAL A 28 -4.93 4.96 7.33
N TYR A 29 -3.82 4.24 7.34
CA TYR A 29 -3.40 3.46 8.50
C TYR A 29 -3.07 4.35 9.71
N GLU A 30 -2.40 5.49 9.52
CA GLU A 30 -2.16 6.47 10.59
C GLU A 30 -3.47 6.95 11.23
N ASP A 31 -4.47 7.30 10.40
CA ASP A 31 -5.80 7.66 10.88
C ASP A 31 -6.47 6.50 11.64
N THR A 32 -6.29 5.26 11.17
CA THR A 32 -6.83 4.06 11.83
C THR A 32 -6.26 3.90 13.24
N VAL A 33 -4.96 4.14 13.42
CA VAL A 33 -4.31 4.11 14.74
C VAL A 33 -4.82 5.22 15.66
N LEU A 34 -5.11 6.41 15.13
CA LEU A 34 -5.74 7.49 15.90
C LEU A 34 -7.14 7.09 16.39
N HIS A 35 -7.92 6.41 15.56
CA HIS A 35 -9.25 5.91 15.94
C HIS A 35 -9.21 4.79 16.96
N LEU A 36 -8.22 3.88 16.88
CA LEU A 36 -7.98 2.90 17.93
C LEU A 36 -7.70 3.58 19.28
N ARG A 37 -6.86 4.63 19.30
CA ARG A 37 -6.62 5.41 20.51
C ARG A 37 -7.91 6.02 21.05
N ASN A 38 -8.72 6.66 20.21
CA ASN A 38 -9.99 7.27 20.62
C ASN A 38 -10.97 6.23 21.18
N LEU A 39 -11.02 5.02 20.59
CA LEU A 39 -11.82 3.92 21.09
C LEU A 39 -11.42 3.51 22.51
N THR A 40 -10.10 3.41 22.77
CA THR A 40 -9.59 3.05 24.11
C THR A 40 -9.90 4.11 25.17
N LEU A 41 -9.94 5.39 24.78
CA LEU A 41 -10.27 6.50 25.68
C LEU A 41 -11.78 6.62 25.93
N SER A 42 -12.62 6.18 24.99
CA SER A 42 -14.08 6.24 25.09
C SER A 42 -14.72 5.02 25.76
N GLY A 43 -13.94 4.02 26.15
CA GLY A 43 -14.43 2.81 26.83
C GLY A 43 -15.09 1.80 25.90
N TYR A 44 -14.59 1.67 24.66
CA TYR A 44 -15.03 0.63 23.71
C TYR A 44 -16.51 0.70 23.34
N THR A 45 -17.02 1.91 23.14
CA THR A 45 -18.41 2.11 22.69
C THR A 45 -18.68 1.40 21.36
N LYS A 46 -19.94 1.02 21.11
CA LYS A 46 -20.34 0.42 19.83
C LYS A 46 -20.01 1.35 18.65
N ALA A 47 -20.35 2.63 18.77
CA ALA A 47 -20.09 3.62 17.72
C ALA A 47 -18.59 3.76 17.39
N GLY A 48 -17.72 3.75 18.41
CA GLY A 48 -16.28 3.79 18.17
C GLY A 48 -15.72 2.51 17.53
N ARG A 49 -16.33 1.34 17.78
CA ARG A 49 -15.97 0.09 17.09
C ARG A 49 -16.40 0.10 15.64
N ASP A 50 -17.61 0.60 15.37
CA ASP A 50 -18.12 0.77 14.00
C ASP A 50 -17.23 1.76 13.20
N GLU A 51 -16.77 2.84 13.84
CA GLU A 51 -15.83 3.79 13.25
C GLU A 51 -14.46 3.15 12.99
N LEU A 52 -13.87 2.46 13.97
CA LEU A 52 -12.60 1.76 13.77
C LEU A 52 -12.68 0.71 12.66
N LEU A 53 -13.77 -0.06 12.58
CA LEU A 53 -13.99 -1.05 11.52
C LEU A 53 -14.01 -0.38 10.14
N LYS A 54 -14.66 0.78 10.01
CA LYS A 54 -14.68 1.53 8.75
C LYS A 54 -13.26 1.90 8.31
N TYR A 55 -12.42 2.38 9.22
CA TYR A 55 -11.03 2.73 8.90
C TYR A 55 -10.18 1.52 8.52
N VAL A 56 -10.36 0.37 9.19
CA VAL A 56 -9.71 -0.89 8.78
C VAL A 56 -10.12 -1.26 7.34
N GLN A 57 -11.39 -1.13 6.99
CA GLN A 57 -11.86 -1.39 5.62
C GLN A 57 -11.27 -0.40 4.60
N GLU A 58 -11.07 0.87 4.99
CA GLU A 58 -10.43 1.86 4.12
C GLU A 58 -8.94 1.54 3.88
N VAL A 59 -8.22 1.02 4.88
CA VAL A 59 -6.83 0.54 4.68
C VAL A 59 -6.81 -0.61 3.68
N ASN A 60 -7.69 -1.61 3.84
CA ASN A 60 -7.74 -2.75 2.92
C ASN A 60 -8.11 -2.33 1.49
N GLN A 61 -8.98 -1.32 1.35
CA GLN A 61 -9.29 -0.78 0.03
C GLN A 61 -8.10 -0.03 -0.59
N ALA A 62 -7.33 0.72 0.22
CA ALA A 62 -6.16 1.44 -0.26
C ALA A 62 -4.99 0.49 -0.62
N GLU A 63 -4.78 -0.58 0.15
CA GLU A 63 -3.84 -1.64 -0.19
C GLU A 63 -4.22 -2.32 -1.51
N HIS A 64 -5.50 -2.68 -1.68
CA HIS A 64 -5.95 -3.28 -2.94
C HIS A 64 -5.75 -2.35 -4.15
N GLU A 65 -5.91 -1.04 -3.97
CA GLU A 65 -5.58 -0.06 -5.00
C GLU A 65 -4.08 -0.01 -5.31
N ALA A 66 -3.21 -0.13 -4.30
CA ALA A 66 -1.76 -0.20 -4.47
C ALA A 66 -1.33 -1.47 -5.22
N ASP A 67 -1.90 -2.63 -4.89
CA ASP A 67 -1.75 -3.91 -5.61
C ASP A 67 -2.01 -3.75 -7.12
N LEU A 68 -3.11 -3.06 -7.47
CA LEU A 68 -3.47 -2.83 -8.87
C LEU A 68 -2.44 -1.94 -9.58
N VAL A 69 -1.89 -0.94 -8.89
CA VAL A 69 -0.82 -0.09 -9.42
C VAL A 69 0.47 -0.90 -9.61
N GLU A 70 0.83 -1.74 -8.64
CA GLU A 70 2.01 -2.62 -8.71
C GLU A 70 1.93 -3.56 -9.91
N SER A 71 0.79 -4.25 -10.06
CA SER A 71 0.53 -5.19 -11.16
C SER A 71 0.65 -4.51 -12.54
N ASN A 72 0.06 -3.32 -12.69
CA ASN A 72 0.17 -2.53 -13.91
C ASN A 72 1.62 -2.12 -14.20
N ALA A 73 2.33 -1.62 -13.19
CA ALA A 73 3.72 -1.18 -13.31
C ALA A 73 4.67 -2.34 -13.62
N ALA A 74 4.51 -3.49 -12.95
CA ALA A 74 5.27 -4.70 -13.21
C ALA A 74 5.07 -5.17 -14.66
N GLY A 75 3.82 -5.21 -15.13
CA GLY A 75 3.49 -5.56 -16.51
C GLY A 75 4.17 -4.63 -17.54
N PHE A 76 4.25 -3.33 -17.25
CA PHE A 76 4.95 -2.37 -18.09
C PHE A 76 6.46 -2.59 -18.09
N VAL A 77 7.07 -2.72 -16.91
CA VAL A 77 8.52 -2.91 -16.73
C VAL A 77 9.00 -4.18 -17.44
N PHE A 78 8.29 -5.30 -17.29
CA PHE A 78 8.69 -6.55 -17.95
C PHE A 78 8.51 -6.52 -19.47
N ARG A 79 7.46 -5.86 -19.98
CA ARG A 79 7.24 -5.73 -21.42
C ARG A 79 8.26 -4.82 -22.09
N THR A 80 8.69 -3.75 -21.42
CA THR A 80 9.60 -2.74 -22.00
C THR A 80 11.07 -3.02 -21.71
N GLY A 81 11.37 -3.85 -20.71
CA GLY A 81 12.72 -4.23 -20.34
C GLY A 81 13.21 -5.56 -20.93
N GLU A 82 12.59 -6.10 -21.99
CA GLU A 82 12.98 -7.38 -22.61
C GLU A 82 14.46 -7.39 -23.04
N GLU A 83 14.95 -6.27 -23.57
CA GLU A 83 16.34 -6.12 -24.01
C GLU A 83 17.33 -5.87 -22.86
N ASP A 84 16.85 -5.54 -21.65
CA ASP A 84 17.64 -5.38 -20.42
C ASP A 84 16.92 -6.00 -19.20
N ALA A 85 16.86 -7.34 -19.22
CA ALA A 85 16.16 -8.12 -18.20
C ALA A 85 16.68 -7.84 -16.77
N LEU A 86 17.97 -7.52 -16.60
CA LEU A 86 18.52 -7.22 -15.28
C LEU A 86 17.99 -5.88 -14.75
N ALA A 87 17.91 -4.86 -15.60
CA ALA A 87 17.30 -3.60 -15.21
C ALA A 87 15.80 -3.79 -14.88
N ALA A 88 15.07 -4.57 -15.68
CA ALA A 88 13.65 -4.85 -15.45
C ALA A 88 13.42 -5.51 -14.08
N VAL A 89 14.20 -6.54 -13.75
CA VAL A 89 14.13 -7.22 -12.44
C VAL A 89 14.44 -6.27 -11.29
N HIS A 90 15.42 -5.37 -11.45
CA HIS A 90 15.73 -4.41 -10.40
C HIS A 90 14.62 -3.38 -10.18
N MET A 91 13.96 -2.92 -11.25
CA MET A 91 12.85 -1.99 -11.14
C MET A 91 11.61 -2.65 -10.53
N TYR A 92 11.32 -3.89 -10.94
CA TYR A 92 10.26 -4.68 -10.31
C TYR A 92 10.51 -4.85 -8.81
N ARG A 93 11.76 -5.11 -8.39
CA ARG A 93 12.10 -5.18 -6.95
C ARG A 93 11.84 -3.89 -6.19
N VAL A 94 11.87 -2.71 -6.82
CA VAL A 94 11.50 -1.46 -6.16
C VAL A 94 9.98 -1.41 -5.93
N LEU A 95 9.19 -1.80 -6.94
CA LEU A 95 7.73 -1.91 -6.83
C LEU A 95 7.33 -2.86 -5.69
N GLN A 96 7.92 -4.07 -5.65
CA GLN A 96 7.67 -5.04 -4.59
C GLN A 96 8.00 -4.49 -3.19
N ARG A 97 9.04 -3.66 -3.05
CA ARG A 97 9.42 -3.09 -1.75
C ARG A 97 8.51 -1.95 -1.31
N LEU A 98 7.89 -1.26 -2.26
CA LEU A 98 6.82 -0.31 -1.97
C LEU A 98 5.56 -1.07 -1.54
N ASP A 99 5.23 -2.14 -2.27
CA ASP A 99 4.10 -3.02 -1.95
C ASP A 99 4.19 -3.63 -0.54
N ASP A 100 5.37 -4.16 -0.17
CA ASP A 100 5.66 -4.67 1.18
C ASP A 100 5.21 -3.69 2.30
N VAL A 101 5.25 -2.38 2.06
CA VAL A 101 4.84 -1.35 3.03
C VAL A 101 3.31 -1.22 3.11
N ALA A 102 2.60 -1.25 1.97
CA ALA A 102 1.14 -1.24 1.97
C ALA A 102 0.59 -2.49 2.66
N ASN A 103 1.16 -3.66 2.37
CA ASN A 103 0.75 -4.93 2.96
C ASN A 103 0.97 -4.93 4.47
N ALA A 104 2.10 -4.38 4.94
CA ALA A 104 2.34 -4.24 6.38
C ALA A 104 1.33 -3.32 7.08
N CYS A 105 0.82 -2.28 6.40
CA CYS A 105 -0.25 -1.43 6.93
C CYS A 105 -1.57 -2.19 7.02
N GLU A 106 -1.90 -2.96 5.98
CA GLU A 106 -3.10 -3.79 5.91
C GLU A 106 -3.11 -4.87 7.01
N GLU A 107 -2.03 -5.64 7.13
CA GLU A 107 -1.85 -6.64 8.19
C GLU A 107 -1.99 -6.02 9.59
N ALA A 108 -1.39 -4.84 9.80
CA ALA A 108 -1.45 -4.14 11.08
C ALA A 108 -2.85 -3.59 11.39
N ALA A 109 -3.60 -3.12 10.39
CA ALA A 109 -4.99 -2.68 10.55
C ALA A 109 -5.92 -3.87 10.84
N ASN A 110 -5.76 -4.97 10.09
CA ASN A 110 -6.54 -6.19 10.25
C ASN A 110 -6.33 -6.85 11.63
N ALA A 111 -5.19 -6.62 12.28
CA ALA A 111 -4.97 -7.03 13.67
C ALA A 111 -5.95 -6.38 14.68
N PHE A 112 -6.70 -5.33 14.30
CA PHE A 112 -7.72 -4.70 15.13
C PHE A 112 -9.10 -5.36 15.03
N LEU A 113 -9.34 -6.25 14.07
CA LEU A 113 -10.63 -6.93 13.89
C LEU A 113 -11.15 -7.66 15.14
N PRO A 114 -10.31 -8.33 15.97
CA PRO A 114 -10.78 -8.91 17.22
C PRO A 114 -11.32 -7.90 18.24
N ILE A 115 -10.95 -6.62 18.13
CA ILE A 115 -11.45 -5.55 19.00
C ILE A 115 -12.83 -5.09 18.54
N VAL A 116 -13.05 -4.99 17.22
CA VAL A 116 -14.30 -4.46 16.65
C VAL A 116 -15.45 -5.47 16.68
N TYR A 117 -15.17 -6.78 16.65
CA TYR A 117 -16.19 -7.84 16.66
C TYR A 117 -16.59 -8.37 18.05
N GLN A 118 -16.05 -7.80 19.13
CA GLN A 118 -16.45 -8.13 20.51
C GLN A 118 -17.81 -7.53 20.89
#